data_AF-A0A091QSE1-F1
#
_entry.id   AF-A0A091QSE1-F1
#
_cell.length_a   1.000
_cell.length_b   1.000
_cell.length_c   1.000
_cell.angle_alpha   90.00
_cell.angle_beta   90.00
_cell.angle_gamma   90.00
#
_symmetry.space_group_name_H-M   'P 1'
#
loop_
_entity.id
_entity.type
_entity.pdbx_description
1 polymer ?
#
loop_
_entity_poly.entity_id
_entity_poly.type
_entity_poly.pdbx_seq_one_letter_code
_entity_poly.pdbx_strand_id
1 'polypeptide(L)'
;ERITQTVEITKHVVDIEEKGVKLRLTIVDTPGFGDAVNNTECWKPVADYIDQQFEQYFRDESGLNRKNIQDNRVHCCIYFISPFGHG
;
A
#
# COMPACT_ATOMS: atom_id res chain seq x y z
N GLU A 1 12.84 -12.99 24.09
CA GLU A 1 12.79 -11.62 23.54
C GLU A 1 11.56 -11.47 22.67
N ARG A 2 10.75 -10.43 22.89
CA ARG A 2 9.65 -10.09 21.97
C ARG A 2 10.22 -9.06 20.99
N ILE A 3 10.56 -9.53 19.79
CA ILE A 3 11.00 -8.67 18.70
C ILE A 3 9.80 -7.81 18.33
N THR A 4 9.92 -6.49 18.43
CA THR A 4 8.97 -5.53 17.86
C THR A 4 9.04 -5.71 16.34
N GLN A 5 8.16 -6.51 15.76
CA GLN A 5 8.04 -6.58 14.30
C GLN A 5 7.43 -5.26 13.83
N THR A 6 8.21 -4.47 13.11
CA THR A 6 7.72 -3.31 12.38
C THR A 6 6.83 -3.80 11.23
N VAL A 7 5.71 -3.11 10.99
CA VAL A 7 4.88 -3.37 9.81
C VAL A 7 5.75 -3.16 8.57
N GLU A 8 6.00 -4.23 7.82
CA GLU A 8 6.73 -4.17 6.57
C GLU A 8 5.72 -3.91 5.43
N ILE A 9 6.13 -3.17 4.40
CA ILE A 9 5.32 -2.96 3.19
C ILE A 9 5.85 -3.87 2.11
N THR A 10 5.04 -4.83 1.66
CA THR A 10 5.40 -5.76 0.60
C THR A 10 4.59 -5.44 -0.66
N LYS A 11 5.25 -5.31 -1.82
CA LYS A 11 4.58 -5.05 -3.11
C LYS A 11 4.62 -6.28 -4.00
N HIS A 12 3.49 -6.62 -4.59
CA HIS A 12 3.36 -7.65 -5.61
C HIS A 12 2.71 -7.07 -6.86
N VAL A 13 3.35 -7.23 -8.01
CA VAL A 13 2.82 -6.77 -9.30
C VAL A 13 2.42 -8.00 -10.12
N VAL A 14 1.19 -8.00 -10.61
CA VAL A 14 0.61 -9.08 -11.40
C VAL A 14 -0.07 -8.47 -12.62
N ASP A 15 0.24 -8.99 -13.81
CA ASP A 15 -0.50 -8.65 -15.02
C ASP A 15 -1.71 -9.60 -15.14
N ILE A 16 -2.92 -9.04 -15.23
CA ILE A 16 -4.18 -9.77 -15.34
C ILE A 16 -4.88 -9.41 -16.66
N GLU A 17 -5.68 -10.35 -17.18
CA GLU A 17 -6.52 -10.10 -18.35
C GLU A 17 -7.97 -10.44 -18.01
N GLU A 18 -8.86 -9.45 -18.07
CA GLU A 18 -10.29 -9.63 -17.80
C GLU A 18 -11.11 -9.19 -19.00
N LYS A 19 -11.84 -10.13 -19.61
CA LYS A 19 -12.71 -9.89 -20.78
C LYS A 19 -11.97 -9.20 -21.95
N GLY A 20 -10.70 -9.53 -22.16
CA GLY A 20 -9.84 -8.96 -23.21
C GLY A 20 -9.18 -7.62 -22.84
N VAL A 21 -9.40 -7.11 -21.62
CA VAL A 21 -8.70 -5.94 -21.09
C VAL A 21 -7.50 -6.39 -20.26
N LYS A 22 -6.30 -5.97 -20.65
CA LYS A 22 -5.07 -6.21 -19.89
C LYS A 22 -4.89 -5.12 -18.85
N LEU A 23 -4.72 -5.52 -17.60
CA LEU A 23 -4.53 -4.64 -16.46
C LEU A 23 -3.25 -5.05 -15.73
N ARG A 24 -2.53 -4.07 -15.18
CA ARG A 24 -1.44 -4.31 -14.25
C ARG A 24 -1.95 -4.04 -12.85
N LEU A 25 -2.12 -5.08 -12.05
CA LEU A 25 -2.55 -4.98 -10.67
C LEU A 25 -1.32 -4.97 -9.74
N THR A 26 -1.22 -3.95 -8.90
CA THR A 26 -0.23 -3.88 -7.83
C THR A 26 -0.94 -4.07 -6.49
N ILE A 27 -0.57 -5.12 -5.77
CA ILE A 27 -1.03 -5.42 -4.41
C ILE A 27 0.03 -4.93 -3.44
N VAL A 28 -0.39 -4.18 -2.43
CA VAL A 28 0.47 -3.68 -1.36
C VAL A 28 -0.01 -4.30 -0.06
N ASP A 29 0.77 -5.23 0.47
CA ASP A 29 0.48 -5.94 1.71
C ASP A 29 1.21 -5.30 2.89
N THR A 30 0.60 -5.40 4.07
CA THR A 30 1.09 -4.84 5.34
C THR A 30 1.24 -5.95 6.40
N PRO A 31 2.12 -6.95 6.21
CA PRO A 31 2.35 -8.00 7.20
C PRO A 31 2.72 -7.42 8.57
N GLY A 32 2.21 -8.03 9.65
CA GLY A 32 2.45 -7.58 11.01
C GLY A 32 1.51 -6.46 11.51
N PHE A 33 0.59 -5.97 10.67
CA PHE A 33 -0.34 -4.91 11.08
C PHE A 33 -1.30 -5.41 12.17
N GLY A 34 -1.21 -4.82 13.36
CA GLY A 34 -2.06 -5.16 14.51
C GLY A 34 -1.54 -6.31 15.39
N ASP A 35 -0.41 -6.94 15.02
CA ASP A 35 0.13 -8.12 15.72
C ASP A 35 0.91 -7.77 17.00
N ALA A 36 1.32 -6.51 17.16
CA ALA A 36 2.09 -6.08 18.31
C ALA A 36 1.21 -6.00 19.58
N VAL A 37 1.82 -6.23 20.74
CA VAL A 37 1.13 -6.01 22.04
C VAL A 37 0.75 -4.54 22.22
N ASN A 38 1.62 -3.64 21.75
CA ASN A 38 1.34 -2.21 21.66
C ASN A 38 1.23 -1.83 20.19
N ASN A 39 0.00 -1.53 19.73
CA ASN A 39 -0.30 -1.11 18.37
C ASN A 39 -0.37 0.42 18.21
N THR A 40 0.15 1.18 19.18
CA THR A 40 0.27 2.64 19.04
C THR A 40 1.08 2.96 17.78
N GLU A 41 0.54 3.81 16.92
CA GLU A 41 1.15 4.21 15.64
C GLU A 41 1.43 3.06 14.64
N CYS A 42 0.79 1.89 14.77
CA CYS A 42 0.96 0.80 13.78
C CYS A 42 0.52 1.17 12.35
N TRP A 43 -0.30 2.22 12.21
CA TRP A 43 -0.77 2.79 10.94
C TRP A 43 0.28 3.64 10.23
N LYS A 44 1.31 4.11 10.94
CA LYS A 44 2.27 5.09 10.43
C LYS A 44 3.05 4.59 9.20
N PRO A 45 3.59 3.36 9.17
CA PRO A 45 4.27 2.84 7.97
C PRO A 45 3.37 2.80 6.73
N VAL A 46 2.07 2.55 6.91
CA VAL A 46 1.09 2.53 5.81
C VAL A 46 0.80 3.94 5.30
N ALA A 47 0.60 4.90 6.21
CA ALA A 47 0.40 6.30 5.86
C ALA A 47 1.63 6.89 5.15
N ASP A 48 2.82 6.71 5.72
CA ASP A 48 4.09 7.17 5.16
C ASP A 48 4.30 6.61 3.74
N TYR A 49 3.96 5.33 3.53
CA TYR A 49 4.03 4.71 2.21
C TYR A 49 3.11 5.38 1.18
N ILE A 50 1.85 5.62 1.56
CA ILE A 50 0.85 6.27 0.70
C ILE A 50 1.32 7.69 0.34
N ASP A 51 1.74 8.47 1.32
CA ASP A 51 2.24 9.83 1.13
C ASP A 51 3.46 9.86 0.20
N GLN A 52 4.39 8.91 0.36
CA GLN A 52 5.54 8.78 -0.52
C GLN A 52 5.14 8.51 -1.98
N GLN A 53 4.10 7.69 -2.23
CA GLN A 53 3.64 7.43 -3.60
C GLN A 53 3.00 8.67 -4.23
N PHE A 54 2.25 9.45 -3.43
CA PHE A 54 1.69 10.73 -3.88
C PHE A 54 2.79 11.74 -4.20
N GLU A 55 3.78 11.88 -3.33
CA GLU A 55 4.90 12.79 -3.53
C GLU A 55 5.70 12.42 -4.79
N GLN A 56 5.95 11.12 -5.00
CA GLN A 56 6.65 10.65 -6.19
C GLN A 56 5.88 11.01 -7.46
N TYR A 57 4.57 10.74 -7.49
CA TYR A 57 3.72 11.11 -8.63
C TYR A 57 3.74 12.63 -8.88
N PHE A 58 3.63 13.44 -7.82
CA PHE A 58 3.67 14.90 -7.91
C PHE A 58 5.00 15.41 -8.49
N ARG A 59 6.13 14.82 -8.08
CA ARG A 59 7.45 15.14 -8.64
C ARG A 59 7.53 14.82 -10.13
N ASP A 60 7.03 13.65 -10.53
CA ASP A 60 7.07 13.19 -11.92
C ASP A 60 6.16 14.03 -12.83
N GLU A 61 4.99 14.43 -12.33
CA GLU A 61 4.06 15.34 -13.02
C GLU A 61 4.60 16.76 -13.14
N SER A 62 5.28 17.26 -12.11
CA SER A 62 5.89 18.59 -12.12
C SER A 62 7.12 18.68 -13.02
N GLY A 63 7.80 17.55 -13.25
CA GLY A 63 9.01 17.44 -14.06
C GLY A 63 8.82 17.72 -15.55
N LEU A 64 9.93 17.70 -16.29
CA LEU A 64 9.97 17.95 -17.74
C LEU A 64 9.49 16.74 -18.57
N ASN A 65 9.66 15.51 -18.05
CA ASN A 65 9.38 14.27 -18.77
C ASN A 65 8.03 13.64 -18.37
N ARG A 66 6.93 14.24 -18.82
CA ARG A 66 5.56 13.87 -18.39
C ARG A 66 4.90 12.76 -19.20
N LYS A 67 5.49 12.30 -20.31
CA LYS A 67 4.79 11.46 -21.30
C LYS A 67 4.49 10.03 -20.82
N ASN A 68 5.29 9.47 -19.92
CA ASN A 68 5.19 8.07 -19.49
C ASN A 68 5.30 7.95 -17.95
N ILE A 69 4.56 8.77 -17.21
CA ILE A 69 4.54 8.71 -15.74
C ILE A 69 3.93 7.37 -15.32
N GLN A 70 4.63 6.64 -14.45
CA GLN A 70 4.09 5.43 -13.84
C GLN A 70 3.33 5.81 -12.58
N ASP A 71 2.02 5.56 -12.59
CA ASP A 71 1.19 5.81 -11.41
C ASP A 71 1.30 4.64 -10.41
N ASN A 72 2.01 4.90 -9.31
CA ASN A 72 2.19 3.95 -8.21
C ASN A 72 1.32 4.30 -6.99
N ARG A 73 0.40 5.27 -7.11
CA ARG A 73 -0.46 5.68 -6.00
C ARG A 73 -1.40 4.54 -5.59
N VAL A 74 -1.77 4.51 -4.32
CA VAL A 74 -2.74 3.54 -3.80
C VAL A 74 -4.14 4.00 -4.20
N HIS A 75 -4.77 3.27 -5.12
CA HIS A 75 -6.09 3.62 -5.66
C HIS A 75 -7.25 3.21 -4.74
N CYS A 76 -7.05 2.19 -3.91
CA CYS A 76 -8.06 1.65 -3.00
C CYS A 76 -7.37 0.99 -1.81
N CYS A 77 -8.03 1.01 -0.65
CA CYS A 77 -7.61 0.30 0.56
C CYS A 77 -8.71 -0.69 0.95
N ILE A 78 -8.35 -1.97 1.08
CA ILE A 78 -9.25 -3.01 1.55
C ILE A 78 -8.90 -3.28 3.01
N TYR A 79 -9.72 -2.76 3.93
CA TYR A 79 -9.50 -2.93 5.36
C TYR A 79 -10.29 -4.13 5.89
N PHE A 80 -9.59 -5.15 6.38
CA PHE A 80 -10.19 -6.36 6.90
C PHE A 80 -10.63 -6.17 8.35
N ILE A 81 -11.94 -6.24 8.59
CA ILE A 81 -12.52 -6.21 9.94
C ILE A 81 -12.74 -7.65 10.39
N SER A 82 -12.23 -7.99 11.58
CA SER A 82 -12.46 -9.30 12.17
C SER A 82 -13.96 -9.57 12.35
N PRO A 83 -14.48 -10.73 11.93
CA PRO A 83 -15.89 -11.07 12.10
C PRO A 83 -16.27 -11.39 13.56
N PHE A 84 -15.30 -11.42 14.47
CA PHE A 84 -15.48 -11.85 15.87
C PHE A 84 -15.75 -10.70 16.86
N GLY A 85 -15.92 -9.46 16.38
CA GLY A 85 -16.13 -8.28 17.22
C GLY A 85 -17.59 -8.04 17.67
N HIS A 86 -17.78 -7.19 18.69
CA HIS A 86 -19.10 -6.76 19.18
C HIS A 86 -19.43 -5.28 18.88
N GLY A 87 -18.59 -4.61 18.08
CA GLY A 87 -18.70 -3.17 17.83
C GLY A 87 -17.92 -2.36 18.85
#